data_AF-A0A7K3PXX4-F1
#
_entry.id   AF-A0A7K3PXX4-F1
#
_cell.length_a   1.000
_cell.length_b   1.000
_cell.length_c   1.000
_cell.angle_alpha   90.00
_cell.angle_beta   90.00
_cell.angle_gamma   90.00
#
_symmetry.space_group_name_H-M   'P 1'
#
loop_
_entity.id
_entity.type
_entity.pdbx_description
1 polymer ?
#
loop_
_entity_poly.entity_id
_entity_poly.type
_entity_poly.pdbx_seq_one_letter_code
_entity_poly.pdbx_strand_id
1 'polypeptide(L)'
;EELSVSVPPRDYGLLAGVLAEAVAADDSGTVREAVAAAAHAAGRSAGGEDLTSALRGCGYEPATTAEGGVDLRNCPFHRLAREHTELVCWLNLHLVRGLLEAGGQP
;
A
#
# COMPACT_ATOMS: atom_id res chain seq x y z
N GLU A 1 -4.68 -39.63 -20.53
CA GLU A 1 -5.70 -38.60 -20.20
C GLU A 1 -4.97 -37.37 -19.70
N GLU A 2 -5.10 -36.25 -20.39
CA GLU A 2 -4.54 -34.96 -19.95
C GLU A 2 -5.67 -34.13 -19.36
N LEU A 3 -5.55 -33.80 -18.07
CA LEU A 3 -6.45 -32.87 -17.40
C LEU A 3 -5.84 -31.46 -17.51
N SER A 4 -6.38 -30.62 -18.38
CA SER A 4 -6.03 -29.20 -18.42
C SER A 4 -6.89 -28.43 -17.42
N VAL A 5 -6.23 -27.74 -16.48
CA VAL A 5 -6.88 -26.86 -15.51
C VAL A 5 -6.38 -25.45 -15.78
N SER A 6 -7.26 -24.56 -16.20
CA SER A 6 -7.01 -23.11 -16.20
C SER A 6 -7.82 -22.48 -15.08
N VAL A 7 -7.14 -21.71 -14.23
CA VAL A 7 -7.81 -20.87 -13.23
C VAL A 7 -8.09 -19.53 -13.91
N PRO A 8 -9.34 -19.05 -13.95
CA PRO A 8 -9.64 -17.72 -14.46
C PRO A 8 -8.79 -16.68 -13.74
N PRO A 9 -8.14 -15.74 -14.45
CA PRO A 9 -7.33 -14.74 -13.79
C PRO A 9 -8.21 -13.84 -12.91
N ARG A 10 -7.80 -13.63 -11.66
CA ARG A 10 -8.40 -12.61 -10.80
C ARG A 10 -7.73 -11.28 -11.16
N ASP A 11 -8.49 -10.34 -11.70
CA ASP A 11 -7.97 -9.04 -12.14
C ASP A 11 -8.12 -7.97 -11.04
N TYR A 12 -7.26 -8.04 -10.03
CA TYR A 12 -7.21 -7.03 -8.97
C TYR A 12 -6.65 -5.69 -9.46
N GLY A 13 -5.97 -5.66 -10.61
CA GLY A 13 -5.48 -4.43 -11.23
C GLY A 13 -6.65 -3.60 -11.75
N LEU A 14 -7.55 -4.22 -12.51
CA LEU A 14 -8.76 -3.57 -12.99
C LEU A 14 -9.63 -3.05 -11.84
N LEU A 15 -9.86 -3.88 -10.80
CA LEU A 15 -10.62 -3.46 -9.63
C LEU A 15 -9.98 -2.24 -8.95
N ALA A 16 -8.67 -2.25 -8.74
CA ALA A 16 -7.95 -1.14 -8.13
C ALA A 16 -7.99 0.12 -8.99
N GLY A 17 -7.91 0.00 -10.31
CA GLY A 17 -8.05 1.11 -11.25
C GLY A 17 -9.44 1.76 -11.17
N VAL A 18 -10.51 0.97 -11.22
CA VAL A 18 -11.89 1.47 -11.10
C VAL A 18 -12.11 2.21 -9.78
N LEU A 19 -11.60 1.65 -8.66
CA LEU A 19 -11.69 2.31 -7.36
C LEU A 19 -10.85 3.60 -7.31
N ALA A 20 -9.65 3.59 -7.89
CA ALA A 20 -8.79 4.77 -7.93
C ALA A 20 -9.40 5.91 -8.74
N GLU A 21 -10.03 5.60 -9.89
CA GLU A 21 -10.78 6.57 -10.69
C GLU A 21 -11.95 7.17 -9.90
N ALA A 22 -12.71 6.34 -9.19
CA ALA A 22 -13.82 6.82 -8.36
C ALA A 22 -13.37 7.76 -7.24
N VAL A 23 -12.22 7.48 -6.61
CA VAL A 23 -11.63 8.37 -5.60
C VAL A 23 -11.14 9.67 -6.22
N ALA A 24 -10.52 9.60 -7.42
CA ALA A 24 -10.02 10.78 -8.11
C ALA A 24 -11.14 11.70 -8.61
N ALA A 25 -12.33 11.15 -8.89
CA ALA A 25 -13.52 11.91 -9.28
C ALA A 25 -14.26 12.57 -8.08
N ASP A 26 -13.85 12.29 -6.84
CA ASP A 26 -14.44 12.90 -5.64
C ASP A 26 -13.82 14.27 -5.33
N ASP A 27 -14.45 15.33 -5.84
CA ASP A 27 -14.04 16.72 -5.57
C ASP A 27 -14.18 17.12 -4.10
N SER A 28 -14.99 16.39 -3.30
CA SER A 28 -15.16 16.70 -1.88
C SER A 28 -13.97 16.28 -1.02
N GLY A 29 -13.15 15.35 -1.50
CA GLY A 29 -12.02 14.77 -0.77
C GLY A 29 -12.42 13.76 0.33
N THR A 30 -13.72 13.59 0.60
CA THR A 30 -14.24 12.69 1.64
C THR A 30 -13.78 11.25 1.42
N VAL A 31 -13.84 10.77 0.18
CA VAL A 31 -13.44 9.41 -0.17
C VAL A 31 -11.93 9.25 -0.01
N ARG A 32 -11.15 10.27 -0.41
CA ARG A 32 -9.68 10.27 -0.24
C ARG A 32 -9.29 10.19 1.24
N GLU A 33 -9.98 10.90 2.13
CA GLU A 33 -9.77 10.83 3.57
C GLU A 33 -10.15 9.47 4.14
N ALA A 34 -11.27 8.89 3.71
CA ALA A 34 -11.68 7.55 4.11
C ALA A 34 -10.65 6.48 3.69
N VAL A 35 -10.10 6.60 2.47
CA VAL A 35 -9.02 5.74 1.98
C VAL A 35 -7.76 5.90 2.84
N ALA A 36 -7.39 7.12 3.21
CA ALA A 36 -6.24 7.38 4.08
C ALA A 36 -6.42 6.75 5.46
N ALA A 37 -7.60 6.88 6.07
CA ALA A 37 -7.93 6.25 7.34
C ALA A 37 -7.89 4.72 7.26
N ALA A 38 -8.43 4.14 6.18
CA ALA A 38 -8.40 2.70 5.95
C ALA A 38 -6.96 2.18 5.75
N ALA A 39 -6.14 2.89 4.97
CA ALA A 39 -4.74 2.54 4.76
C ALA A 39 -3.94 2.59 6.06
N HIS A 40 -4.17 3.61 6.87
CA HIS A 40 -3.56 3.73 8.19
C HIS A 40 -3.95 2.59 9.13
N ALA A 41 -5.25 2.25 9.19
CA ALA A 41 -5.73 1.11 9.98
C ALA A 41 -5.14 -0.23 9.50
N ALA A 42 -5.02 -0.42 8.18
CA ALA A 42 -4.37 -1.59 7.60
C ALA A 42 -2.89 -1.65 8.00
N GLY A 43 -2.18 -0.51 7.97
CA GLY A 43 -0.78 -0.41 8.39
C GLY A 43 -0.60 -0.81 9.86
N ARG A 44 -1.46 -0.29 10.74
CA ARG A 44 -1.43 -0.67 12.17
C ARG A 44 -1.67 -2.15 12.40
N SER A 45 -2.58 -2.74 11.62
CA SER A 45 -2.92 -4.17 11.73
C SER A 45 -1.82 -5.08 11.18
N ALA A 46 -1.07 -4.60 10.18
CA ALA A 46 0.04 -5.33 9.57
C ALA A 46 1.39 -5.10 10.27
N GLY A 47 1.45 -4.14 11.19
CA GLY A 47 2.66 -3.80 11.94
C GLY A 47 3.02 -4.83 13.01
N GLY A 48 4.19 -4.65 13.62
CA GLY A 48 4.72 -5.51 14.67
C GLY A 48 5.99 -4.92 15.28
N GLU A 49 6.63 -5.66 16.19
CA GLU A 49 7.81 -5.18 16.92
C GLU A 49 9.01 -4.84 16.00
N ASP A 50 9.16 -5.57 14.89
CA ASP A 50 10.16 -5.27 13.86
C ASP A 50 9.52 -4.63 12.62
N LEU A 51 9.74 -3.32 12.47
CA LEU A 51 9.29 -2.52 11.32
C LEU A 51 9.81 -3.06 9.99
N THR A 52 11.05 -3.57 9.94
CA THR A 52 11.65 -4.04 8.69
C THR A 52 10.93 -5.29 8.18
N SER A 53 10.65 -6.25 9.08
CA SER A 53 9.85 -7.42 8.77
C SER A 53 8.42 -7.04 8.35
N ALA A 54 7.78 -6.10 9.06
CA ALA A 54 6.42 -5.66 8.74
C ALA A 54 6.34 -5.00 7.34
N LEU A 55 7.30 -4.14 6.99
CA LEU A 55 7.43 -3.55 5.65
C LEU A 55 7.60 -4.63 4.58
N ARG A 56 8.48 -5.62 4.80
CA ARG A 56 8.66 -6.75 3.87
C ARG A 56 7.39 -7.58 3.72
N GLY A 57 6.65 -7.81 4.80
CA GLY A 57 5.34 -8.48 4.78
C GLY A 57 4.30 -7.76 3.92
N CYS A 58 4.40 -6.43 3.81
CA CYS A 58 3.58 -5.61 2.93
C CYS A 58 4.12 -5.50 1.48
N GLY A 59 5.23 -6.17 1.16
CA GLY A 59 5.84 -6.16 -0.17
C GLY A 59 6.82 -5.01 -0.43
N TYR A 60 7.20 -4.26 0.61
CA TYR A 60 8.26 -3.26 0.48
C TYR A 60 9.66 -3.90 0.49
N GLU A 61 10.62 -3.18 -0.07
CA GLU A 61 12.04 -3.47 -0.05
C GLU A 61 12.81 -2.45 0.80
N PRO A 62 12.76 -2.54 2.14
CA PRO A 62 13.49 -1.63 3.01
C PRO A 62 15.00 -1.89 2.98
N ALA A 63 15.76 -0.81 3.00
CA ALA A 63 17.21 -0.78 3.16
C ALA A 63 17.58 0.23 4.26
N THR A 64 18.33 -0.22 5.27
CA THR A 64 18.81 0.66 6.35
C THR A 64 19.88 1.61 5.81
N THR A 65 19.79 2.89 6.15
CA THR A 65 20.77 3.91 5.77
C THR A 65 21.89 4.01 6.81
N ALA A 66 23.00 4.67 6.47
CA ALA A 66 24.11 4.86 7.40
C ALA A 66 23.72 5.71 8.62
N GLU A 67 22.73 6.57 8.47
CA GLU A 67 22.18 7.46 9.49
C GLU A 67 21.13 6.78 10.37
N GLY A 68 20.87 5.48 10.16
CA GLY A 68 19.86 4.72 10.89
C GLY A 68 18.43 4.92 10.39
N GLY A 69 18.26 5.53 9.21
CA GLY A 69 16.98 5.62 8.52
C GLY A 69 16.64 4.35 7.75
N VAL A 70 15.47 4.35 7.09
CA VAL A 70 15.04 3.27 6.19
C VAL A 70 14.63 3.88 4.85
N ASP A 71 15.34 3.50 3.79
CA ASP A 71 14.95 3.79 2.41
C ASP A 71 14.08 2.66 1.86
N LEU A 72 12.95 3.02 1.25
CA LEU A 72 12.09 2.09 0.52
C LEU A 72 12.49 2.09 -0.96
N ARG A 73 13.09 0.98 -1.42
CA ARG A 73 13.59 0.87 -2.80
C ARG A 73 12.47 0.60 -3.83
N ASN A 74 11.25 0.35 -3.36
CA ASN A 74 10.08 0.16 -4.20
C ASN A 74 8.82 0.77 -3.55
N CYS A 75 7.76 0.82 -4.34
CA CYS A 75 6.39 0.94 -3.87
C CYS A 75 5.66 -0.33 -4.32
N PRO A 76 5.04 -1.12 -3.41
CA PRO A 76 4.31 -2.34 -3.80
C PRO A 76 3.12 -2.03 -4.72
N PHE A 77 2.66 -0.77 -4.72
CA PHE A 77 1.58 -0.27 -5.57
C PHE A 77 2.08 0.40 -6.85
N HIS A 78 3.36 0.24 -7.24
CA HIS A 78 3.99 1.00 -8.31
C HIS A 78 3.19 1.01 -9.62
N ARG A 79 2.59 -0.12 -9.99
CA ARG A 79 1.78 -0.22 -11.22
C ARG A 79 0.63 0.79 -11.23
N LEU A 80 -0.14 0.86 -10.14
CA LEU A 80 -1.25 1.80 -9.99
C LEU A 80 -0.75 3.24 -9.79
N ALA A 81 0.40 3.40 -9.11
CA ALA A 81 1.02 4.71 -8.90
C ALA A 81 1.43 5.39 -10.21
N ARG A 82 1.65 4.66 -11.32
CA ARG A 82 1.96 5.27 -12.62
C ARG A 82 0.79 6.03 -13.22
N GLU A 83 -0.44 5.62 -12.92
CA GLU A 83 -1.68 6.20 -13.46
C GLU A 83 -2.36 7.12 -12.44
N HIS A 84 -2.23 6.81 -11.14
CA HIS A 84 -2.87 7.54 -10.04
C HIS A 84 -1.85 7.98 -8.97
N THR A 85 -0.78 8.67 -9.39
CA THR A 85 0.37 9.01 -8.52
C THR A 85 -0.03 9.65 -7.20
N GLU A 86 -0.83 10.72 -7.22
CA GLU A 86 -1.18 11.47 -6.00
C GLU A 86 -1.92 10.58 -5.00
N LEU A 87 -2.96 9.88 -5.47
CA LEU A 87 -3.76 8.99 -4.64
C LEU A 87 -2.93 7.85 -4.04
N VAL A 88 -2.14 7.17 -4.88
CA VAL A 88 -1.39 5.99 -4.44
C VAL A 88 -0.26 6.38 -3.49
N CYS A 89 0.46 7.48 -3.77
CA CYS A 89 1.49 7.98 -2.85
C CYS A 89 0.89 8.43 -1.51
N TRP A 90 -0.30 9.04 -1.53
CA TRP A 90 -1.04 9.41 -0.32
C TRP A 90 -1.44 8.17 0.50
N LEU A 91 -2.06 7.18 -0.14
CA LEU A 91 -2.40 5.90 0.48
C LEU A 91 -1.16 5.22 1.08
N ASN A 92 -0.08 5.14 0.30
CA ASN A 92 1.19 4.54 0.69
C ASN A 92 1.78 5.21 1.94
N LEU A 93 1.76 6.55 2.00
CA LEU A 93 2.20 7.30 3.17
C LEU A 93 1.40 6.91 4.42
N HIS A 94 0.08 6.85 4.32
CA HIS A 94 -0.77 6.50 5.46
C HIS A 94 -0.60 5.04 5.90
N LEU A 95 -0.39 4.12 4.97
CA LEU A 95 -0.04 2.73 5.28
C LEU A 95 1.26 2.65 6.08
N VAL A 96 2.32 3.33 5.63
CA VAL A 96 3.63 3.35 6.31
C VAL A 96 3.53 4.02 7.68
N ARG A 97 2.75 5.09 7.83
CA ARG A 97 2.46 5.71 9.14
C ARG A 97 1.82 4.73 10.11
N GLY A 98 0.84 3.95 9.64
CA GLY A 98 0.23 2.91 10.48
C GLY A 98 1.22 1.83 10.90
N LEU A 99 2.12 1.42 10.00
CA LEU A 99 3.20 0.46 10.32
C LEU A 99 4.16 1.01 11.39
N LEU A 100 4.51 2.30 11.29
CA LEU A 100 5.34 2.99 12.27
C LEU A 100 4.68 3.05 13.65
N GLU A 101 3.41 3.46 13.71
CA GLU A 101 2.64 3.54 14.97
C GLU A 101 2.58 2.18 15.68
N ALA A 102 2.36 1.09 14.94
CA ALA A 102 2.35 -0.25 15.51
C ALA A 102 3.72 -0.69 16.07
N GLY A 103 4.82 -0.18 15.51
CA GLY A 103 6.17 -0.37 16.02
C GLY A 103 6.56 0.59 17.16
N GLY A 104 5.62 1.38 17.68
CA GLY A 104 5.86 2.37 18.74
C GLY A 104 6.63 3.61 18.28
N GLN A 105 6.71 3.84 16.97
CA GLN A 105 7.28 5.05 16.40
C GLN A 105 6.18 6.11 16.20
N PRO A 106 6.50 7.42 16.33
CA PRO A 106 5.54 8.51 16.13
C PRO A 106 5.08 8.66 14.66
#